data_AF-A0A2L1JG45-F1
#
_entry.id   AF-A0A2L1JG45-F1
#
_cell.length_a   1.000
_cell.length_b   1.000
_cell.length_c   1.000
_cell.angle_alpha   90.00
_cell.angle_beta   90.00
_cell.angle_gamma   90.00
#
_symmetry.space_group_name_H-M   'P 1'
#
loop_
_entity.id
_entity.type
_entity.pdbx_description
1 polymer ?
#
loop_
_entity_poly.entity_id
_entity_poly.type
_entity_poly.pdbx_seq_one_letter_code
_entity_poly.pdbx_strand_id
1 'polypeptide(L)' 'MIDISKLEKIKSAQDQADDLALEQARSYLRESDWYALAQLEEDTPIPVDVQEARNAARATLYRLGEKRQP' A
#
# COMPACT_ATOMS: atom_id res chain seq x y z
N MET A 1 -33.64 -23.32 3.10
CA MET A 1 -32.26 -23.44 2.58
C MET A 1 -31.51 -22.20 3.05
N ILE A 2 -30.46 -22.36 3.87
CA ILE A 2 -29.67 -21.23 4.38
C ILE A 2 -28.75 -20.77 3.24
N ASP A 3 -28.86 -19.50 2.88
CA ASP A 3 -28.02 -18.89 1.84
C ASP A 3 -26.63 -18.59 2.40
N ILE A 4 -25.74 -19.56 2.24
CA ILE A 4 -24.35 -19.54 2.67
C ILE A 4 -23.49 -18.51 1.90
N SER A 5 -24.02 -17.92 0.82
CA SER A 5 -23.35 -16.89 0.02
C SER A 5 -23.13 -15.57 0.77
N LYS A 6 -23.84 -15.37 1.90
CA LYS A 6 -23.76 -14.17 2.75
C LYS A 6 -22.84 -14.32 3.97
N LEU A 7 -22.16 -15.45 4.11
CA LEU A 7 -21.13 -15.60 5.14
C LEU A 7 -19.91 -14.79 4.74
N GLU A 8 -19.83 -13.57 5.27
CA GLU A 8 -18.59 -12.80 5.30
C GLU A 8 -17.49 -13.70 5.88
N LYS A 9 -16.44 -13.95 5.09
CA LYS A 9 -15.31 -14.73 5.56
C LYS A 9 -14.70 -13.99 6.75
N ILE A 10 -14.62 -14.68 7.88
CA ILE A 10 -13.89 -14.15 9.04
C ILE A 10 -12.45 -13.94 8.58
N LYS A 11 -12.00 -12.68 8.57
CA LYS A 11 -10.61 -12.34 8.23
C LYS A 11 -9.67 -13.09 9.15
N SER A 12 -8.71 -13.79 8.55
CA SER A 12 -7.61 -14.39 9.30
C SER A 12 -6.72 -13.29 9.91
N ALA A 13 -5.89 -13.66 10.88
CA ALA A 13 -4.86 -12.75 11.39
C ALA A 13 -3.93 -12.24 10.28
N GLN A 14 -3.68 -13.08 9.26
CA GLN A 14 -2.87 -12.69 8.09
C GLN A 14 -3.59 -11.64 7.23
N ASP A 15 -4.90 -11.77 7.01
CA ASP A 15 -5.68 -10.79 6.24
C ASP A 15 -5.68 -9.42 6.93
N GLN A 16 -5.75 -9.40 8.26
CA GLN A 16 -5.68 -8.15 9.04
C GLN A 16 -4.29 -7.51 8.97
N ALA A 17 -3.23 -8.32 9.04
CA ALA A 17 -1.86 -7.83 8.91
C ALA A 17 -1.59 -7.29 7.50
N ASP A 18 -2.08 -7.97 6.46
CA ASP A 18 -1.95 -7.53 5.07
C ASP A 18 -2.73 -6.23 4.82
N ASP A 19 -3.90 -6.06 5.45
CA ASP A 19 -4.68 -4.82 5.40
C ASP A 19 -3.94 -3.64 6.01
N LEU A 20 -3.36 -3.84 7.19
CA LEU A 20 -2.58 -2.81 7.86
C LEU A 20 -1.35 -2.43 7.04
N ALA A 21 -0.65 -3.42 6.46
CA ALA A 21 0.51 -3.18 5.61
C ALA A 21 0.14 -2.39 4.34
N LEU A 22 -1.02 -2.68 3.74
CA LEU A 22 -1.54 -1.93 2.59
C LEU A 22 -1.89 -0.49 2.96
N GLU A 23 -2.52 -0.26 4.11
CA GLU A 23 -2.87 1.07 4.59
C GLU A 23 -1.61 1.90 4.86
N GLN A 24 -0.63 1.34 5.56
CA GLN A 24 0.65 2.01 5.85
C GLN A 24 1.40 2.36 4.56
N ALA A 25 1.47 1.45 3.59
CA ALA A 25 2.10 1.71 2.30
C ALA A 25 1.41 2.86 1.53
N ARG A 26 0.06 2.91 1.56
CA ARG A 26 -0.71 3.99 0.93
C ARG A 26 -0.50 5.33 1.64
N SER A 27 -0.51 5.34 2.97
CA SER A 27 -0.28 6.56 3.76
C SER A 27 1.10 7.11 3.49
N TYR A 28 2.13 6.25 3.53
CA TYR A 28 3.50 6.67 3.29
C TYR A 28 3.70 7.28 1.91
N LEU A 29 3.13 6.67 0.86
CA LEU A 29 3.23 7.24 -0.49
C LEU A 29 2.55 8.61 -0.56
N ARG A 30 1.34 8.76 -0.02
CA ARG A 30 0.62 10.04 0.00
C ARG A 30 1.39 11.11 0.77
N GLU A 31 1.92 10.77 1.94
CA GLU A 31 2.66 11.70 2.79
C GLU A 31 4.00 12.12 2.18
N SER A 32 4.61 11.27 1.35
CA SER A 32 5.88 11.54 0.67
C SER A 32 5.73 11.97 -0.80
N ASP A 33 4.51 12.17 -1.30
CA ASP A 33 4.28 12.56 -2.70
C ASP A 33 4.78 13.97 -3.02
N TRP A 34 4.88 14.85 -2.02
CA TRP A 34 5.46 16.17 -2.20
C TRP A 34 6.90 16.12 -2.71
N TYR A 35 7.68 15.09 -2.34
CA TYR A 35 9.05 14.92 -2.86
C TYR A 35 9.05 14.67 -4.36
N ALA A 36 8.08 13.92 -4.87
CA ALA A 36 7.95 13.69 -6.30
C ALA A 36 7.55 14.96 -7.05
N LEU A 37 6.71 15.82 -6.43
CA LEU A 37 6.37 17.13 -6.98
C LEU A 37 7.57 18.08 -6.98
N ALA A 38 8.31 18.18 -5.87
CA ALA A 38 9.50 19.02 -5.76
C ALA A 38 10.58 18.64 -6.79
N GLN A 39 10.78 17.34 -7.03
CA GLN A 39 11.67 16.87 -8.10
C GLN A 39 11.19 17.31 -9.49
N LEU A 40 9.88 17.25 -9.75
CA LEU A 40 9.32 17.59 -11.06
C LEU A 40 9.38 19.11 -11.32
N GLU A 41 9.14 19.91 -10.29
CA GLU A 41 9.00 21.37 -10.40
C GLU A 41 10.34 22.09 -10.30
N GLU A 42 11.21 21.67 -9.37
CA GLU A 42 12.43 22.38 -8.99
C GLU A 42 13.70 21.59 -9.27
N ASP A 43 13.59 20.39 -9.85
CA ASP A 43 14.67 19.41 -10.02
C ASP A 43 15.34 19.00 -8.69
N THR A 44 14.62 19.19 -7.57
CA THR A 44 15.13 18.85 -6.24
C THR A 44 15.20 17.33 -6.06
N PRO A 45 16.39 16.76 -5.81
CA PRO A 45 16.56 15.32 -5.64
C PRO A 45 15.75 14.79 -4.46
N ILE A 46 15.03 13.68 -4.70
CA ILE A 46 14.39 12.93 -3.62
C ILE A 46 15.49 12.34 -2.72
N PRO A 47 15.42 12.53 -1.39
CA PRO A 47 16.35 11.88 -0.46
C PRO A 47 16.37 10.37 -0.63
N VAL A 48 17.56 9.77 -0.55
CA VAL A 48 17.77 8.34 -0.84
C VAL A 48 16.91 7.45 0.05
N ASP A 49 16.87 7.75 1.35
CA ASP A 49 16.05 7.05 2.34
C ASP A 49 14.55 7.12 2.03
N VAL A 50 14.06 8.29 1.59
CA VAL A 50 12.68 8.47 1.14
C VAL A 50 12.40 7.68 -0.14
N GLN A 51 13.33 7.69 -1.09
CA GLN A 51 13.20 6.95 -2.34
C GLN A 51 13.13 5.43 -2.09
N GLU A 52 13.99 4.91 -1.23
CA GLU A 52 14.01 3.50 -0.83
C GLU A 52 12.69 3.10 -0.14
N ALA A 53 12.24 3.90 0.82
CA ALA A 53 10.99 3.64 1.53
C ALA A 53 9.76 3.74 0.60
N ARG A 54 9.74 4.68 -0.36
CA ARG A 54 8.70 4.77 -1.40
C ARG A 54 8.70 3.51 -2.28
N ASN A 55 9.87 3.01 -2.64
CA ASN A 55 9.99 1.77 -3.42
C ASN A 55 9.48 0.55 -2.63
N ALA A 56 9.79 0.44 -1.34
CA ALA A 56 9.28 -0.61 -0.47
C ALA A 56 7.75 -0.56 -0.30
N ALA A 57 7.18 0.64 -0.16
CA ALA A 57 5.73 0.83 -0.10
C ALA A 57 5.04 0.38 -1.40
N ARG A 58 5.58 0.76 -2.57
CA ARG A 58 5.08 0.29 -3.87
C ARG A 58 5.17 -1.24 -4.01
N ALA A 59 6.29 -1.83 -3.62
CA ALA A 59 6.46 -3.29 -3.63
C ALA A 59 5.42 -4.00 -2.76
N THR A 60 5.07 -3.43 -1.60
CA THR A 60 4.00 -3.93 -0.74
C THR A 60 2.64 -3.88 -1.43
N LEU A 61 2.33 -2.77 -2.11
CA LEU A 61 1.09 -2.62 -2.86
C LEU A 61 0.98 -3.59 -4.03
N TYR A 62 2.06 -3.84 -4.78
CA TYR A 62 2.04 -4.84 -5.86
C TYR A 62 1.84 -6.25 -5.30
N ARG A 63 2.65 -6.64 -4.30
CA ARG A 63 2.61 -7.96 -3.68
C ARG A 63 1.25 -8.32 -3.07
N LEU A 64 0.59 -7.37 -2.41
CA LEU A 64 -0.66 -7.60 -1.69
C LEU A 64 -1.91 -7.14 -2.47
N GLY A 65 -1.76 -6.16 -3.35
CA GLY A 65 -2.86 -5.65 -4.19
C GLY A 65 -3.26 -6.62 -5.29
N GLU A 66 -2.30 -7.34 -5.88
CA GLU A 66 -2.59 -8.39 -6.88
C GLU A 66 -3.27 -9.62 -6.25
N LYS A 67 -2.94 -9.96 -5.00
CA LYS A 67 -3.55 -11.09 -4.27
C LYS A 67 -5.03 -10.90 -3.96
N ARG A 68 -5.56 -9.69 -4.13
CA ARG A 68 -6.91 -9.30 -3.72
C ARG A 68 -7.91 -9.23 -4.86
N GLN A 69 -7.58 -9.81 -6.02
CA GLN A 69 -8.58 -10.02 -7.08
C GLN A 69 -9.40 -11.29 -6.78
N PRO A 70 -10.74 -11.22 -6.91
CA PRO A 70 -11.67 -12.29 -6.53
C PRO A 70 -11.51 -13.57 -7.36
#